data_AF-A0A448PPG4-F1
#
_entry.id   AF-A0A448PPG4-F1
#
_cell.length_a   1.000
_cell.length_b   1.000
_cell.length_c   1.000
_cell.angle_alpha   90.00
_cell.angle_beta   90.00
_cell.angle_gamma   90.00
#
_symmetry.space_group_name_H-M   'P 1'
#
loop_
_entity.id
_entity.type
_entity.pdbx_description
1 polymer ?
#
loop_
_entity_poly.entity_id
_entity_poly.type
_entity_poly.pdbx_seq_one_letter_code
_entity_poly.pdbx_strand_id
1 'polypeptide(L)'
;MVEDLQLAGADLSGVDAQRVRFEESRVGTLRLCDGSLADVDLRGLEMKVVSGVGSLGGATVSGQQLAELAPLMAAHLGLRVDG
;
A
#
# COMPACT_ATOMS: atom_id res chain seq x y z
N MET A 1 7.90 -17.86 -0.38
CA MET A 1 7.44 -17.44 -1.71
C MET A 1 6.02 -17.94 -1.83
N VAL A 2 5.04 -17.04 -1.85
CA VAL A 2 3.63 -17.38 -2.03
C VAL A 2 3.28 -16.85 -3.41
N GLU A 3 3.08 -17.76 -4.37
CA GLU A 3 2.72 -17.41 -5.75
C GLU A 3 1.18 -17.41 -5.86
N ASP A 4 0.64 -16.35 -6.47
CA ASP A 4 -0.78 -16.10 -6.78
C ASP A 4 -1.80 -16.23 -5.63
N LEU A 5 -1.78 -15.24 -4.73
CA LEU A 5 -2.78 -15.12 -3.66
C LEU A 5 -3.79 -13.99 -3.95
N GLN A 6 -5.04 -14.36 -4.21
CA GLN A 6 -6.16 -13.41 -4.25
C GLN A 6 -6.77 -13.28 -2.85
N LEU A 7 -6.57 -12.11 -2.24
CA LEU A 7 -7.09 -11.80 -0.91
C LEU A 7 -8.23 -10.78 -1.03
N ALA A 8 -9.34 -11.02 -0.34
CA ALA A 8 -10.44 -10.05 -0.26
C ALA A 8 -9.97 -8.73 0.37
N GLY A 9 -9.06 -8.80 1.33
CA GLY A 9 -8.43 -7.65 1.98
C GLY A 9 -7.13 -8.07 2.68
N ALA A 10 -6.20 -7.13 2.78
CA ALA A 10 -5.03 -7.24 3.65
C ALA A 10 -5.12 -6.10 4.66
N ASP A 11 -5.17 -6.45 5.94
CA ASP A 11 -5.13 -5.47 7.03
C ASP A 11 -3.74 -5.53 7.66
N LEU A 12 -2.97 -4.45 7.48
CA LEU A 12 -1.67 -4.26 8.10
C LEU A 12 -1.73 -3.19 9.19
N SER A 13 -2.93 -2.88 9.71
CA SER A 13 -3.09 -1.95 10.82
C SER A 13 -2.51 -2.55 12.10
N GLY A 14 -1.74 -1.79 12.88
CA GLY A 14 -1.12 -2.30 14.10
C GLY A 14 0.07 -3.24 13.86
N VAL A 15 0.47 -3.47 12.61
CA VAL A 15 1.52 -4.43 12.27
C VAL A 15 2.86 -3.71 12.07
N ASP A 16 3.87 -4.12 12.83
CA ASP A 16 5.27 -3.84 12.49
C ASP A 16 5.75 -4.89 11.49
N ALA A 17 5.69 -4.54 10.20
CA ALA A 17 6.10 -5.43 9.12
C ALA A 17 7.56 -5.18 8.76
N GLN A 18 8.37 -6.25 8.73
CA GLN A 18 9.77 -6.21 8.30
C GLN A 18 10.04 -7.22 7.19
N ARG A 19 10.66 -6.76 6.09
CA ARG A 19 11.12 -7.61 4.98
C ARG A 19 10.03 -8.50 4.36
N VAL A 20 8.86 -7.91 4.13
CA VAL A 20 7.73 -8.57 3.44
C VAL A 20 7.79 -8.20 1.96
N ARG A 21 7.62 -9.19 1.07
CA ARG A 21 7.41 -8.97 -0.36
C ARG A 21 6.10 -9.61 -0.80
N PHE A 22 5.33 -8.88 -1.59
CA PHE A 22 4.19 -9.40 -2.32
C PHE A 22 4.63 -9.74 -3.75
N GLU A 23 4.27 -10.91 -4.24
CA GLU A 23 4.53 -11.31 -5.63
C GLU A 23 3.18 -11.64 -6.27
N GLU A 24 2.87 -10.97 -7.39
CA GLU A 24 1.68 -11.19 -8.24
C GLU A 24 0.37 -11.39 -7.46
N SER A 25 0.16 -10.55 -6.44
CA SER A 25 -0.97 -10.67 -5.53
C SER A 25 -2.01 -9.59 -5.81
N ARG A 26 -3.29 -9.91 -5.59
CA ARG A 26 -4.37 -8.92 -5.68
C ARG A 26 -5.09 -8.81 -4.35
N VAL A 27 -5.18 -7.59 -3.84
CA VAL A 27 -5.91 -7.25 -2.63
C VAL A 27 -7.03 -6.27 -2.96
N GLY A 28 -8.25 -6.60 -2.50
CA GLY A 28 -9.40 -5.70 -2.64
C GLY A 28 -9.23 -4.41 -1.83
N THR A 29 -8.91 -4.53 -0.53
CA THR A 29 -8.66 -3.39 0.35
C THR A 29 -7.38 -3.58 1.13
N LEU A 30 -6.46 -2.62 1.04
CA LEU A 30 -5.29 -2.50 1.92
C LEU A 30 -5.59 -1.44 3.00
N ARG A 31 -5.56 -1.86 4.26
CA ARG A 31 -5.67 -0.93 5.40
C ARG A 31 -4.33 -0.81 6.09
N LEU A 32 -3.88 0.43 6.25
CA LEU A 32 -2.70 0.82 7.00
C LEU A 32 -3.16 1.76 8.11
N CYS A 33 -2.76 1.52 9.35
CA CYS A 33 -3.00 2.43 10.47
C CYS A 33 -2.08 2.03 11.62
N ASP A 34 -1.51 2.99 12.34
CA ASP A 34 -0.76 2.75 13.58
C ASP A 34 0.24 1.58 13.53
N GLY A 35 1.28 1.71 12.71
CA GLY A 35 2.36 0.73 12.58
C GLY A 35 3.53 1.31 11.79
N SER A 36 4.71 0.68 11.88
CA SER A 36 5.87 1.05 11.08
C SER A 36 6.15 0.00 10.01
N LEU A 37 6.38 0.45 8.77
CA LEU A 37 6.86 -0.42 7.71
C LEU A 37 8.36 -0.23 7.59
N ALA A 38 9.11 -1.33 7.65
CA ALA A 38 10.55 -1.33 7.41
C ALA A 38 10.89 -2.37 6.34
N ASP A 39 11.43 -1.89 5.21
CA ASP A 39 11.77 -2.73 4.05
C ASP A 39 10.60 -3.57 3.52
N VAL A 40 9.41 -2.97 3.41
CA VAL A 40 8.22 -3.65 2.87
C VAL A 40 8.11 -3.39 1.37
N ASP A 41 8.17 -4.44 0.56
CA ASP A 41 8.08 -4.38 -0.89
C ASP A 41 6.65 -4.69 -1.36
N LEU A 42 5.91 -3.64 -1.70
CA LEU A 42 4.53 -3.73 -2.20
C LEU A 42 4.47 -3.83 -3.73
N ARG A 43 5.60 -3.86 -4.44
CA ARG A 43 5.60 -3.99 -5.90
C ARG A 43 4.96 -5.31 -6.30
N GLY A 44 4.17 -5.31 -7.39
CA GLY A 44 3.43 -6.50 -7.83
C GLY A 44 2.15 -6.78 -7.03
N LEU A 45 1.86 -6.00 -5.98
CA LEU A 45 0.56 -6.00 -5.31
C LEU A 45 -0.42 -5.08 -6.05
N GLU A 46 -1.46 -5.65 -6.64
CA GLU A 46 -2.59 -4.86 -7.14
C GLU A 46 -3.54 -4.52 -6.00
N MET A 47 -3.87 -3.24 -5.85
CA MET A 47 -4.72 -2.71 -4.77
C MET A 47 -5.91 -1.97 -5.37
N LYS A 48 -7.14 -2.33 -5.00
CA LYS A 48 -8.32 -1.57 -5.45
C LYS A 48 -8.65 -0.38 -4.55
N VAL A 49 -8.49 -0.56 -3.25
CA VAL A 49 -8.74 0.47 -2.23
C VAL A 49 -7.58 0.49 -1.26
N VAL A 50 -7.06 1.69 -0.96
CA VAL A 50 -6.01 1.89 0.03
C VAL A 50 -6.48 2.94 1.04
N SER A 51 -6.26 2.67 2.32
CA SER A 51 -6.53 3.61 3.41
C SER A 51 -5.31 3.75 4.32
N GLY A 52 -5.15 4.94 4.92
CA GLY A 52 -4.01 5.25 5.77
C GLY A 52 -2.68 5.42 5.04
N VAL A 53 -2.70 6.07 3.86
CA VAL A 53 -1.50 6.33 3.04
C VAL A 53 -0.38 7.09 3.78
N GLY A 54 -0.69 7.79 4.88
CA GLY A 54 0.32 8.41 5.75
C GLY A 54 1.24 7.40 6.45
N SER A 55 0.81 6.14 6.58
CA SER A 55 1.58 5.03 7.17
C SER A 55 2.42 4.24 6.16
N LEU A 56 2.53 4.71 4.91
CA LEU A 56 3.34 4.04 3.86
C LEU A 56 4.85 4.24 3.99
N GLY A 57 5.32 5.05 4.95
CA GLY A 57 6.75 5.31 5.14
C GLY A 57 7.55 4.02 5.30
N GLY A 58 8.59 3.83 4.48
CA GLY A 58 9.42 2.61 4.46
C GLY A 58 8.95 1.52 3.51
N ALA A 59 7.82 1.69 2.82
CA ALA A 59 7.40 0.80 1.74
C ALA A 59 8.05 1.14 0.40
N THR A 60 8.34 0.12 -0.40
CA THR A 60 8.75 0.22 -1.80
C THR A 60 7.54 -0.06 -2.69
N VAL A 61 7.23 0.85 -3.61
CA VAL A 61 6.17 0.74 -4.62
C VAL A 61 6.74 0.96 -6.03
N SER A 62 6.01 0.54 -7.06
CA SER A 62 6.36 0.82 -8.46
C SER A 62 5.96 2.25 -8.84
N GLY A 63 6.50 2.77 -9.95
CA GLY A 63 6.11 4.08 -10.47
C GLY A 63 4.62 4.16 -10.84
N GLN A 64 4.05 3.07 -11.37
CA GLN A 64 2.63 2.98 -11.67
C GLN A 64 1.79 3.02 -10.38
N GLN A 65 2.14 2.22 -9.38
CA GLN A 65 1.46 2.24 -8.07
C GLN A 65 1.55 3.63 -7.42
N LEU A 66 2.69 4.33 -7.53
CA LEU A 66 2.82 5.68 -7.03
C LEU A 66 1.83 6.64 -7.70
N ALA A 67 1.68 6.56 -9.04
CA ALA A 67 0.71 7.38 -9.76
C ALA A 67 -0.74 7.08 -9.33
N GLU A 68 -1.07 5.82 -9.09
CA GLU A 68 -2.39 5.39 -8.58
C GLU A 68 -2.65 5.87 -7.15
N LEU A 69 -1.61 5.94 -6.30
CA LEU A 69 -1.69 6.42 -4.93
C LEU A 69 -1.68 7.95 -4.83
N ALA A 70 -1.18 8.67 -5.84
CA ALA A 70 -0.99 10.12 -5.79
C ALA A 70 -2.26 10.90 -5.40
N PRO A 71 -3.47 10.58 -5.90
CA PRO A 71 -4.69 11.26 -5.46
C PRO A 71 -4.98 11.07 -3.96
N LEU A 72 -4.72 9.86 -3.42
CA LEU A 72 -4.91 9.57 -1.99
C LEU A 72 -3.88 10.31 -1.14
N MET A 73 -2.62 10.39 -1.60
CA MET A 73 -1.58 11.15 -0.93
C MET A 73 -1.89 12.66 -0.95
N ALA A 74 -2.36 13.19 -2.07
CA ALA A 74 -2.78 14.58 -2.18
C ALA A 74 -3.92 14.88 -1.19
N ALA A 75 -4.94 14.03 -1.13
CA ALA A 75 -6.03 14.17 -0.16
C ALA A 75 -5.53 14.10 1.29
N HIS A 76 -4.62 13.18 1.62
CA HIS A 76 -4.02 13.06 2.95
C HIS A 76 -3.23 14.31 3.36
N LEU A 77 -2.50 14.91 2.41
CA LEU A 77 -1.75 16.14 2.61
C LEU A 77 -2.62 17.41 2.59
N GLY A 78 -3.93 17.28 2.32
CA GLY A 78 -4.85 18.42 2.19
C GLY A 78 -4.62 19.24 0.91
N LEU A 79 -3.96 18.66 -0.09
CA LEU A 79 -3.73 19.30 -1.38
C LEU A 79 -5.03 19.34 -2.19
N ARG A 80 -5.24 20.47 -2.86
CA ARG A 80 -6.22 20.59 -3.94
C ARG A 80 -5.47 20.41 -5.24
N VAL A 81 -5.85 19.39 -6.01
CA VAL A 81 -5.27 19.11 -7.32
C VAL A 81 -6.17 19.76 -8.37
N ASP A 82 -5.57 20.60 -9.21
CA ASP A 82 -6.24 21.21 -10.37
C ASP A 82 -5.90 20.42 -11.64
N GLY A 83 -6.80 20.43 -12.62
CA GLY A 83 -6.76 19.59 -13.82
C GLY A 83 -6.36 20.33 -15.09
#